data_AF-A0A1J4K1S3-F1
#
_entry.id   AF-A0A1J4K1S3-F1
#
_cell.length_a   1.000
_cell.length_b   1.000
_cell.length_c   1.000
_cell.angle_alpha   90.00
_cell.angle_beta   90.00
_cell.angle_gamma   90.00
#
_symmetry.space_group_name_H-M   'P 1'
#
loop_
_entity.id
_entity.type
_entity.pdbx_description
1 polymer ?
#
loop_
_entity_poly.entity_id
_entity_poly.type
_entity_poly.pdbx_seq_one_letter_code
_entity_poly.pdbx_strand_id
1 'polypeptide(L)'
;MIIIDKLWVNSNSIQYKMINEPNETTRTKAPRRAKSARSTTEEPNNIKQIIQEIIKEDNMDNVNQDNAQEILRELKKRQVDYQNKSEYVTAEIFADAATKVKTFMDGEKFTQIQMEKIEDINEKFDFTRNVRESMEKDWSTIISNAEQQRDQELADMERDFAIELEEFDKQNDEEPNSRNVKFSPEYLNLRHRQKVLTISNNFLEAKAIKNQADELEKIEKERQLKNWYDFLDANRSEMVEKHQKLYRTRENSWDIHIRHLRKVSNKEIKQSKMSETHFFDRMKSVGEFAEIKVRATTTRSMKRANSQRFERTLDPRQKTFRQRQIMNLVTYTKVTTPRVRRSVQ
;
A
#
# COMPACT_ATOMS: atom_id res chain seq x y z
N MET A 1 -30.82 -32.66 0.63
CA MET A 1 -31.10 -31.26 0.27
C MET A 1 -30.48 -30.38 1.35
N ILE A 2 -29.15 -30.21 1.27
CA ILE A 2 -28.33 -29.60 2.31
C ILE A 2 -28.13 -28.14 1.92
N ILE A 3 -28.54 -27.25 2.82
CA ILE A 3 -28.45 -25.80 2.67
C ILE A 3 -26.97 -25.44 2.85
N ILE A 4 -26.21 -25.45 1.75
CA ILE A 4 -24.89 -24.83 1.67
C ILE A 4 -25.13 -23.42 1.14
N ASP A 5 -25.66 -22.57 2.00
CA ASP A 5 -25.85 -21.16 1.70
C ASP A 5 -25.39 -20.35 2.93
N LYS A 6 -24.40 -19.48 2.70
CA LYS A 6 -23.86 -18.44 3.61
C LYS A 6 -22.55 -18.75 4.38
N LEU A 7 -21.49 -19.10 3.65
CA LEU A 7 -20.12 -18.74 4.06
C LEU A 7 -19.45 -17.83 3.02
N TRP A 8 -20.18 -16.80 2.59
CA TRP A 8 -19.52 -15.59 2.07
C TRP A 8 -19.07 -14.77 3.29
N VAL A 9 -17.98 -15.22 3.92
CA VAL A 9 -17.35 -14.50 5.01
C VAL A 9 -16.93 -13.14 4.48
N ASN A 10 -17.52 -12.13 5.11
CA ASN A 10 -17.44 -10.71 4.88
C ASN A 10 -15.97 -10.24 4.99
N SER A 11 -15.16 -10.51 3.97
CA SER A 11 -13.73 -10.17 3.92
C SER A 11 -13.48 -8.68 3.59
N ASN A 12 -14.54 -7.90 3.44
CA ASN A 12 -14.50 -6.46 3.17
C ASN A 12 -14.59 -5.66 4.48
N SER A 13 -13.66 -5.88 5.40
CA SER A 13 -13.36 -4.88 6.43
C SER A 13 -12.02 -5.18 7.13
N ILE A 14 -10.95 -5.39 6.37
CA ILE A 14 -9.66 -4.89 6.86
C ILE A 14 -9.77 -3.37 6.76
N GLN A 15 -10.42 -2.76 7.75
CA GLN A 15 -10.22 -1.35 8.02
C GLN A 15 -8.73 -1.24 8.24
N TYR A 16 -8.02 -0.74 7.23
CA TYR A 16 -6.76 -0.06 7.45
C TYR A 16 -7.07 0.91 8.59
N LYS A 17 -6.66 0.55 9.81
CA LYS A 17 -6.37 1.55 10.84
C LYS A 17 -5.28 2.37 10.18
N MET A 18 -5.71 3.36 9.41
CA MET A 18 -4.92 4.54 9.12
C MET A 18 -4.35 4.88 10.48
N ILE A 19 -3.04 4.70 10.61
CA ILE A 19 -2.29 5.16 11.76
C ILE A 19 -2.66 6.63 11.82
N ASN A 20 -3.62 6.96 12.69
CA ASN A 20 -4.00 8.33 12.96
C ASN A 20 -2.69 8.96 13.37
N GLU A 21 -2.17 9.84 12.52
CA GLU A 21 -1.13 10.77 12.92
C GLU A 21 -1.52 11.29 14.30
N PRO A 22 -0.64 11.22 15.30
CA PRO A 22 -0.91 11.83 16.59
C PRO A 22 -0.99 13.35 16.39
N ASN A 23 -2.16 13.83 15.98
CA ASN A 23 -2.59 15.22 16.12
C ASN A 23 -2.99 15.46 17.58
N GLU A 24 -2.08 15.16 18.49
CA GLU A 24 -2.09 15.75 19.82
C GLU A 24 -0.94 16.75 19.87
N THR A 25 -1.15 17.89 19.21
CA THR A 25 -0.54 19.14 19.66
C THR A 25 -1.12 19.45 21.04
N THR A 26 -0.62 18.75 22.06
CA THR A 26 -0.73 19.22 23.43
C THR A 26 -0.02 20.56 23.46
N ARG A 27 -0.83 21.61 23.43
CA ARG A 27 -0.40 22.99 23.57
C ARG A 27 0.08 23.17 25.01
N THR A 28 1.26 22.62 25.31
CA THR A 28 1.98 22.88 26.56
C THR A 28 2.21 24.37 26.62
N LYS A 29 1.53 25.01 27.57
CA LYS A 29 1.72 26.42 27.92
C LYS A 29 3.21 26.61 28.17
N ALA A 30 3.87 27.33 27.27
CA ALA A 30 5.29 27.62 27.38
C ALA A 30 5.59 28.18 28.78
N PRO A 31 6.59 27.63 29.50
CA PRO A 31 6.99 28.17 30.78
C PRO A 31 7.38 29.64 30.59
N ARG A 32 6.86 30.51 31.48
CA ARG A 32 7.25 31.92 31.56
C ARG A 32 8.78 31.99 31.59
N ARG A 33 9.34 32.52 30.50
CA ARG A 33 10.77 32.75 30.29
C ARG A 33 11.32 33.48 31.52
N ALA A 34 12.02 32.75 32.38
CA ALA A 34 12.81 33.35 33.44
C ALA A 34 13.78 34.33 32.78
N LYS A 35 13.86 35.55 33.31
CA LYS A 35 14.81 36.56 32.85
C LYS A 35 16.21 35.96 32.99
N SER A 36 16.81 35.64 31.85
CA SER A 36 18.22 35.24 31.76
C SER A 36 19.03 36.27 32.52
N ALA A 37 19.80 35.80 33.50
CA ALA A 37 20.81 36.59 34.15
C ALA A 37 21.71 37.21 33.07
N ARG A 38 21.94 38.51 33.22
CA ARG A 38 22.74 39.39 32.38
C ARG A 38 24.12 38.73 32.22
N SER A 39 24.48 38.37 30.99
CA SER A 39 25.82 37.87 30.69
C SER A 39 26.84 38.90 31.15
N THR A 40 27.89 38.39 31.77
CA THR A 40 29.11 39.09 32.15
C THR A 40 29.57 40.00 31.02
N THR A 41 29.53 41.30 31.29
CA THR A 41 30.09 42.36 30.45
C THR A 41 31.55 42.03 30.19
N GLU A 42 31.88 41.55 28.99
CA GLU A 42 33.27 41.53 28.54
C GLU A 42 33.79 42.97 28.52
N GLU A 43 35.04 43.15 28.92
CA GLU A 43 35.58 44.49 29.13
C GLU A 43 35.53 45.33 27.84
N PRO A 44 35.11 46.60 27.92
CA PRO A 44 34.99 47.50 26.77
C PRO A 44 36.31 47.76 26.03
N ASN A 45 37.44 47.29 26.56
CA ASN A 45 38.75 47.37 25.90
C ASN A 45 38.91 46.35 24.77
N ASN A 46 38.29 45.17 24.86
CA ASN A 46 38.41 44.13 23.83
C ASN A 46 37.68 44.54 22.53
N ILE A 47 36.47 45.08 22.64
CA ILE A 47 35.66 45.59 21.51
C ILE A 47 36.41 46.68 20.72
N LYS A 48 37.18 47.53 21.41
CA LYS A 48 37.94 48.61 20.77
C LYS A 48 39.12 48.07 19.94
N GLN A 49 39.77 47.00 20.39
CA GLN A 49 40.86 46.34 19.65
C GLN A 49 40.30 45.67 18.39
N ILE A 50 39.20 44.91 18.52
CA ILE A 50 38.53 44.28 17.39
C ILE A 50 38.09 45.32 16.35
N ILE A 51 37.55 46.47 16.77
CA ILE A 51 37.21 47.58 15.86
C ILE A 51 38.44 48.11 15.12
N GLN A 52 39.60 48.22 15.78
CA GLN A 52 40.83 48.67 15.13
C GLN A 52 41.37 47.64 14.13
N GLU A 53 41.26 46.35 14.44
CA GLU A 53 41.61 45.25 13.53
C GLU A 53 40.73 45.23 12.29
N ILE A 54 39.40 45.37 12.44
CA ILE A 54 38.46 45.46 11.31
C ILE A 54 38.81 46.63 10.40
N ILE A 55 39.15 47.79 10.97
CA ILE A 55 39.43 49.01 10.20
C ILE A 55 40.80 48.93 9.49
N LYS A 56 41.83 48.39 10.16
CA LYS A 56 43.20 48.39 9.65
C LYS A 56 43.51 47.18 8.76
N GLU A 57 43.06 46.01 9.17
CA GLU A 57 43.46 44.72 8.59
C GLU A 57 42.32 44.06 7.81
N ASP A 58 41.11 44.61 7.88
CA ASP A 58 39.89 44.00 7.34
C ASP A 58 39.64 42.59 7.87
N ASN A 59 40.17 42.30 9.06
CA ASN A 59 40.05 40.99 9.69
C ASN A 59 38.72 40.87 10.44
N MET A 60 37.93 39.85 10.10
CA MET A 60 36.63 39.56 10.70
C MET A 60 36.66 38.33 11.62
N ASP A 61 37.81 37.67 11.80
CA ASP A 61 37.93 36.40 12.52
C ASP A 61 37.55 36.51 14.00
N ASN A 62 37.71 37.70 14.60
CA ASN A 62 37.38 37.97 16.00
C ASN A 62 35.91 38.44 16.21
N VAL A 63 35.13 38.53 15.13
CA VAL A 63 33.71 38.91 15.18
C VAL A 63 32.85 37.66 15.39
N ASN A 64 32.28 37.52 16.58
CA ASN A 64 31.38 36.44 16.97
C ASN A 64 29.92 36.93 17.05
N GLN A 65 28.95 36.02 16.99
CA GLN A 65 27.52 36.37 17.06
C GLN A 65 27.15 37.21 18.31
N ASP A 66 27.82 36.93 19.43
CA ASP A 66 27.58 37.58 20.72
C ASP A 66 28.13 39.01 20.78
N ASN A 67 29.31 39.27 20.18
CA ASN A 67 29.97 40.57 20.21
C ASN A 67 29.60 41.47 19.02
N ALA A 68 29.10 40.91 17.92
CA ALA A 68 28.84 41.63 16.66
C ALA A 68 27.82 42.77 16.81
N GLN A 69 26.80 42.61 17.67
CA GLN A 69 25.83 43.68 17.93
C GLN A 69 26.45 44.87 18.67
N GLU A 70 27.37 44.62 19.59
CA GLU A 70 28.04 45.65 20.37
C GLU A 70 29.07 46.38 19.51
N ILE A 71 29.86 45.64 18.72
CA ILE A 71 30.77 46.19 17.71
C ILE A 71 30.01 47.09 16.73
N LEU A 72 28.87 46.64 16.20
CA LEU A 72 28.05 47.42 15.27
C LEU A 72 27.51 48.72 15.91
N ARG A 73 27.11 48.68 17.19
CA ARG A 73 26.66 49.88 17.92
C ARG A 73 27.79 50.88 18.12
N GLU A 74 28.97 50.41 18.53
CA GLU A 74 30.14 51.26 18.73
C GLU A 74 30.67 51.85 17.41
N LEU A 75 30.70 51.08 16.32
CA LEU A 75 31.05 51.59 14.98
C LEU A 75 30.10 52.70 14.52
N LYS A 76 28.78 52.53 14.69
CA LYS A 76 27.78 53.55 14.37
C LYS A 76 27.88 54.78 15.26
N LYS A 77 28.17 54.59 16.55
CA LYS A 77 28.38 55.69 17.48
C LYS A 77 29.57 56.55 17.06
N ARG A 78 30.72 55.92 16.78
CA ARG A 78 31.91 56.62 16.27
C ARG A 78 31.66 57.31 14.94
N GLN A 79 30.95 56.64 14.02
CA GLN A 79 30.54 57.26 12.75
C GLN A 79 29.80 58.59 12.99
N VAL A 80 28.81 58.60 13.88
CA VAL A 80 28.05 59.82 14.22
C VAL A 80 28.95 60.86 14.90
N ASP A 81 29.83 60.44 15.80
CA ASP A 81 30.78 61.35 16.47
C ASP A 81 31.71 62.06 15.47
N TYR A 82 32.21 61.35 14.46
CA TYR A 82 33.05 61.93 13.39
C TYR A 82 32.25 62.80 12.40
N GLN A 83 31.00 62.44 12.10
CA GLN A 83 30.09 63.29 11.31
C GLN A 83 29.81 64.63 12.00
N ASN A 84 29.58 64.61 13.31
CA ASN A 84 29.36 65.82 14.10
C ASN A 84 30.60 66.74 14.13
N LYS A 85 31.80 66.14 14.02
CA LYS A 85 33.08 66.87 13.91
C LYS A 85 33.42 67.32 12.49
N SER A 86 32.56 67.04 11.51
CA SER A 86 32.78 67.31 10.08
C SER A 86 33.98 66.55 9.46
N GLU A 87 34.41 65.44 10.08
CA GLU A 87 35.45 64.56 9.52
C GLU A 87 34.80 63.45 8.69
N TYR A 88 34.39 63.78 7.46
CA TYR A 88 33.58 62.87 6.65
C TYR A 88 34.32 61.61 6.16
N VAL A 89 35.61 61.73 5.84
CA VAL A 89 36.41 60.59 5.34
C VAL A 89 36.55 59.50 6.39
N THR A 90 36.83 59.88 7.65
CA THR A 90 36.91 58.90 8.75
C THR A 90 35.55 58.31 9.05
N ALA A 91 34.50 59.12 9.04
CA ALA A 91 33.13 58.64 9.19
C ALA A 91 32.73 57.61 8.12
N GLU A 92 33.18 57.77 6.87
CA GLU A 92 32.95 56.82 5.78
C GLU A 92 33.63 55.47 6.06
N ILE A 93 34.89 55.46 6.54
CA ILE A 93 35.59 54.23 6.93
C ILE A 93 34.82 53.47 8.02
N PHE A 94 34.31 54.17 9.03
CA PHE A 94 33.48 53.57 10.09
C PHE A 94 32.14 53.05 9.54
N ALA A 95 31.55 53.75 8.56
CA ALA A 95 30.33 53.31 7.90
C ALA A 95 30.58 52.00 7.13
N ASP A 96 31.66 51.92 6.36
CA ASP A 96 32.05 50.73 5.60
C ASP A 96 32.30 49.55 6.54
N ALA A 97 33.08 49.74 7.61
CA ALA A 97 33.27 48.71 8.63
C ALA A 97 31.94 48.25 9.26
N ALA A 98 31.03 49.18 9.57
CA ALA A 98 29.70 48.85 10.08
C ALA A 98 28.86 48.06 9.06
N THR A 99 28.97 48.35 7.77
CA THR A 99 28.31 47.55 6.73
C THR A 99 28.88 46.16 6.63
N LYS A 100 30.22 45.98 6.70
CA LYS A 100 30.88 44.66 6.70
C LYS A 100 30.43 43.80 7.87
N VAL A 101 30.46 44.33 9.10
CA VAL A 101 29.95 43.63 10.29
C VAL A 101 28.49 43.26 10.15
N LYS A 102 27.65 44.16 9.61
CA LYS A 102 26.25 43.85 9.34
C LYS A 102 26.11 42.72 8.31
N THR A 103 26.87 42.74 7.21
CA THR A 103 26.82 41.68 6.20
C THR A 103 27.29 40.34 6.73
N PHE A 104 28.28 40.33 7.63
CA PHE A 104 28.73 39.14 8.35
C PHE A 104 27.60 38.56 9.21
N MET A 105 26.97 39.39 10.06
CA MET A 105 25.84 38.98 10.89
C MET A 105 24.65 38.45 10.06
N ASP A 106 24.32 39.11 8.96
CA ASP A 106 23.25 38.68 8.06
C ASP A 106 23.64 37.38 7.32
N GLY A 107 24.94 37.17 7.07
CA GLY A 107 25.52 35.93 6.56
C GLY A 107 25.34 34.76 7.51
N GLU A 108 25.73 34.93 8.78
CA GLU A 108 25.64 33.92 9.84
C GLU A 108 24.19 33.54 10.18
N LYS A 109 23.30 34.53 10.32
CA LYS A 109 21.86 34.23 10.50
C LYS A 109 21.30 33.44 9.32
N PHE A 110 21.74 33.77 8.11
CA PHE A 110 21.32 33.03 6.93
C PHE A 110 21.85 31.60 6.94
N THR A 111 23.11 31.35 7.30
CA THR A 111 23.65 29.98 7.40
C THR A 111 22.91 29.19 8.47
N GLN A 112 22.64 29.77 9.64
CA GLN A 112 21.85 29.13 10.69
C GLN A 112 20.45 28.73 10.20
N ILE A 113 19.74 29.64 9.52
CA ILE A 113 18.41 29.35 8.94
C ILE A 113 18.50 28.25 7.87
N GLN A 114 19.59 28.17 7.10
CA GLN A 114 19.76 27.09 6.12
C GLN A 114 20.08 25.76 6.79
N MET A 115 20.90 25.75 7.85
CA MET A 115 21.20 24.54 8.63
C MET A 115 19.94 23.96 9.25
N GLU A 116 19.11 24.79 9.89
CA GLU A 116 17.81 24.37 10.45
C GLU A 116 16.90 23.77 9.37
N LYS A 117 16.86 24.39 8.18
CA LYS A 117 16.10 23.84 7.04
C LYS A 117 16.64 22.50 6.54
N ILE A 118 17.96 22.32 6.54
CA ILE A 118 18.60 21.06 6.12
C ILE A 118 18.24 19.97 7.13
N GLU A 119 18.33 20.26 8.43
CA GLU A 119 17.96 19.36 9.51
C GLU A 119 16.48 18.94 9.41
N ASP A 120 15.57 19.91 9.27
CA ASP A 120 14.12 19.67 9.05
C ASP A 120 13.83 18.75 7.85
N ILE A 121 14.57 18.93 6.74
CA ILE A 121 14.40 18.11 5.54
C ILE A 121 14.97 16.71 5.76
N ASN A 122 16.11 16.62 6.46
CA ASN A 122 16.76 15.35 6.77
C ASN A 122 15.87 14.49 7.69
N GLU A 123 15.28 15.06 8.74
CA GLU A 123 14.32 14.36 9.59
C GLU A 123 13.12 13.80 8.79
N LYS A 124 12.58 14.60 7.86
CA LYS A 124 11.47 14.16 6.98
C LYS A 124 11.90 13.07 6.00
N PHE A 125 13.14 13.12 5.52
CA PHE A 125 13.71 12.09 4.67
C PHE A 125 13.83 10.77 5.43
N ASP A 126 14.44 10.79 6.62
CA ASP A 126 14.62 9.60 7.47
C ASP A 126 13.27 9.02 7.90
N PHE A 127 12.31 9.86 8.29
CA PHE A 127 10.95 9.42 8.58
C PHE A 127 10.29 8.73 7.38
N THR A 128 10.33 9.35 6.19
CA THR A 128 9.72 8.79 4.98
C THR A 128 10.36 7.46 4.58
N ARG A 129 11.69 7.36 4.74
CA ARG A 129 12.44 6.12 4.48
C ARG A 129 12.01 5.00 5.43
N ASN A 130 11.94 5.27 6.74
CA ASN A 130 11.49 4.28 7.72
C ASN A 130 10.05 3.83 7.47
N VAL A 131 9.17 4.74 7.07
CA VAL A 131 7.79 4.41 6.67
C VAL A 131 7.78 3.50 5.44
N ARG A 132 8.60 3.77 4.42
CA ARG A 132 8.72 2.88 3.26
C ARG A 132 9.18 1.47 3.66
N GLU A 133 10.22 1.38 4.48
CA GLU A 133 10.77 0.09 4.91
C GLU A 133 9.77 -0.72 5.76
N SER A 134 8.99 -0.07 6.64
CA SER A 134 7.88 -0.71 7.35
C SER A 134 6.81 -1.21 6.39
N MET A 135 6.39 -0.36 5.45
CA MET A 135 5.36 -0.67 4.46
C MET A 135 5.76 -1.87 3.58
N GLU A 136 7.03 -1.99 3.20
CA GLU A 136 7.55 -3.15 2.47
C GLU A 136 7.43 -4.44 3.29
N LYS A 137 7.78 -4.41 4.58
CA LYS A 137 7.66 -5.56 5.48
C LYS A 137 6.20 -5.95 5.73
N ASP A 138 5.33 -4.97 5.93
CA ASP A 138 3.90 -5.19 6.17
C ASP A 138 3.25 -5.84 4.95
N TRP A 139 3.51 -5.31 3.75
CA TRP A 139 3.01 -5.90 2.50
C TRP A 139 3.57 -7.29 2.24
N SER A 140 4.85 -7.52 2.50
CA SER A 140 5.45 -8.85 2.39
C SER A 140 4.76 -9.87 3.30
N THR A 141 4.43 -9.46 4.52
CA THR A 141 3.74 -10.31 5.50
C THR A 141 2.30 -10.61 5.06
N ILE A 142 1.57 -9.59 4.58
CA ILE A 142 0.19 -9.76 4.08
C ILE A 142 0.16 -10.73 2.88
N ILE A 143 1.08 -10.58 1.93
CA ILE A 143 1.16 -11.45 0.74
C ILE A 143 1.51 -12.88 1.15
N SER A 144 2.50 -13.05 2.04
CA SER A 144 2.88 -14.37 2.54
C SER A 144 1.73 -15.07 3.26
N ASN A 145 0.97 -14.33 4.08
CA ASN A 145 -0.20 -14.89 4.78
C ASN A 145 -1.30 -15.30 3.78
N ALA A 146 -1.54 -14.51 2.73
CA ALA A 146 -2.51 -14.84 1.68
C ALA A 146 -2.08 -16.09 0.88
N GLU A 147 -0.79 -16.25 0.60
CA GLU A 147 -0.24 -17.45 -0.05
C GLU A 147 -0.41 -18.69 0.83
N GLN A 148 -0.11 -18.60 2.14
CA GLN A 148 -0.34 -19.70 3.08
C GLN A 148 -1.82 -20.08 3.18
N GLN A 149 -2.73 -19.10 3.20
CA GLN A 149 -4.18 -19.36 3.22
C GLN A 149 -4.65 -20.06 1.95
N ARG A 150 -4.17 -19.65 0.77
CA ARG A 150 -4.44 -20.33 -0.49
C ARG A 150 -3.99 -21.79 -0.40
N ASP A 151 -2.75 -22.03 0.00
CA ASP A 151 -2.16 -23.36 0.00
C ASP A 151 -2.88 -24.29 0.99
N GLN A 152 -3.24 -23.77 2.16
CA GLN A 152 -4.05 -24.50 3.14
C GLN A 152 -5.43 -24.85 2.57
N GLU A 153 -6.12 -23.89 1.97
CA GLU A 153 -7.46 -24.12 1.45
C GLU A 153 -7.47 -25.12 0.28
N LEU A 154 -6.50 -25.03 -0.64
CA LEU A 154 -6.35 -25.99 -1.74
C LEU A 154 -6.05 -27.40 -1.23
N ALA A 155 -5.19 -27.53 -0.20
CA ALA A 155 -4.91 -28.81 0.44
C ALA A 155 -6.15 -29.39 1.16
N ASP A 156 -6.96 -28.54 1.78
CA ASP A 156 -8.22 -28.96 2.40
C ASP A 156 -9.23 -29.45 1.35
N MET A 157 -9.36 -28.74 0.22
CA MET A 157 -10.19 -29.17 -0.91
C MET A 157 -9.74 -30.52 -1.49
N GLU A 158 -8.43 -30.73 -1.66
CA GLU A 158 -7.91 -32.02 -2.14
C GLU A 158 -8.24 -33.16 -1.19
N ARG A 159 -8.15 -32.91 0.12
CA ARG A 159 -8.52 -33.89 1.15
C ARG A 159 -10.00 -34.22 1.08
N ASP A 160 -10.86 -33.20 1.00
CA ASP A 160 -12.31 -33.38 0.92
C ASP A 160 -12.69 -34.16 -0.36
N PHE A 161 -12.10 -33.81 -1.51
CA PHE A 161 -12.31 -34.55 -2.75
C PHE A 161 -11.84 -36.00 -2.69
N ALA A 162 -10.75 -36.29 -1.96
CA ALA A 162 -10.27 -37.66 -1.77
C ALA A 162 -11.24 -38.47 -0.89
N ILE A 163 -11.77 -37.87 0.18
CA ILE A 163 -12.77 -38.49 1.05
C ILE A 163 -14.05 -38.79 0.26
N GLU A 164 -14.56 -37.82 -0.51
CA GLU A 164 -15.76 -38.01 -1.32
C GLU A 164 -15.58 -39.12 -2.37
N LEU A 165 -14.40 -39.20 -3.03
CA LEU A 165 -14.10 -40.28 -3.96
C LEU A 165 -13.98 -41.64 -3.25
N GLU A 166 -13.41 -41.69 -2.05
CA GLU A 166 -13.35 -42.91 -1.25
C GLU A 166 -14.74 -43.39 -0.83
N GLU A 167 -15.62 -42.46 -0.43
CA GLU A 167 -17.02 -42.75 -0.13
C GLU A 167 -17.79 -43.23 -1.35
N PHE A 168 -17.54 -42.66 -2.53
CA PHE A 168 -18.10 -43.13 -3.80
C PHE A 168 -17.61 -44.54 -4.13
N ASP A 169 -16.30 -44.78 -4.00
CA ASP A 169 -15.71 -46.08 -4.32
C ASP A 169 -16.20 -47.19 -3.36
N LYS A 170 -16.52 -46.86 -2.10
CA LYS A 170 -17.17 -47.80 -1.15
C LYS A 170 -18.59 -48.20 -1.59
N GLN A 171 -19.32 -47.33 -2.29
CA GLN A 171 -20.65 -47.65 -2.81
C GLN A 171 -20.59 -48.60 -4.02
N ASN A 172 -19.45 -48.70 -4.70
CA ASN A 172 -19.28 -49.58 -5.87
C ASN A 172 -19.26 -51.07 -5.50
N ASP A 173 -18.99 -51.40 -4.22
CA ASP A 173 -19.01 -52.78 -3.73
C ASP A 173 -20.45 -53.33 -3.55
N GLU A 174 -21.48 -52.49 -3.69
CA GLU A 174 -22.88 -52.90 -3.57
C GLU A 174 -23.42 -53.53 -4.87
N GLU A 175 -24.32 -54.52 -4.73
CA GLU A 175 -24.96 -55.16 -5.87
C GLU A 175 -25.78 -54.15 -6.71
N PRO A 176 -25.88 -54.35 -8.05
CA PRO A 176 -26.66 -53.46 -8.91
C PRO A 176 -28.09 -53.30 -8.38
N ASN A 177 -28.50 -52.06 -8.13
CA ASN A 177 -29.86 -51.77 -7.65
C ASN A 177 -30.89 -52.40 -8.62
N SER A 178 -31.91 -53.05 -8.07
CA SER A 178 -33.02 -53.67 -8.82
C SER A 178 -33.66 -52.76 -9.87
N ARG A 179 -33.60 -51.43 -9.70
CA ARG A 179 -34.05 -50.44 -10.68
C ARG A 179 -33.31 -50.51 -12.03
N ASN A 180 -32.05 -50.95 -12.01
CA ASN A 180 -31.17 -51.04 -13.18
C ASN A 180 -31.20 -52.43 -13.83
N VAL A 181 -31.75 -53.42 -13.14
CA VAL A 181 -31.92 -54.80 -13.61
C VAL A 181 -33.28 -54.92 -14.32
N LYS A 182 -33.33 -54.55 -15.60
CA LYS A 182 -34.53 -54.70 -16.44
C LYS A 182 -34.30 -55.76 -17.50
N PHE A 183 -34.99 -56.89 -17.39
CA PHE A 183 -34.96 -57.94 -18.40
C PHE A 183 -35.70 -57.55 -19.66
N SER A 184 -35.29 -58.13 -20.79
CA SER A 184 -35.95 -57.89 -22.07
C SER A 184 -37.38 -58.47 -22.09
N PRO A 185 -38.27 -57.92 -22.94
CA PRO A 185 -39.58 -58.51 -23.17
C PRO A 185 -39.51 -59.96 -23.67
N GLU A 186 -38.46 -60.33 -24.40
CA GLU A 186 -38.26 -61.67 -24.94
C GLU A 186 -38.08 -62.70 -23.81
N TYR A 187 -37.19 -62.40 -22.85
CA TYR A 187 -37.03 -63.21 -21.65
C TYR A 187 -38.35 -63.36 -20.86
N LEU A 188 -39.06 -62.25 -20.64
CA LEU A 188 -40.33 -62.26 -19.92
C LEU A 188 -41.40 -63.11 -20.64
N ASN A 189 -41.44 -63.05 -21.97
CA ASN A 189 -42.33 -63.87 -22.79
C ASN A 189 -41.98 -65.35 -22.72
N LEU A 190 -40.70 -65.72 -22.76
CA LEU A 190 -40.26 -67.12 -22.59
C LEU A 190 -40.65 -67.67 -21.21
N ARG A 191 -40.47 -66.89 -20.14
CA ARG A 191 -40.93 -67.26 -18.78
C ARG A 191 -42.44 -67.39 -18.68
N HIS A 192 -43.19 -66.49 -19.34
CA HIS A 192 -44.64 -66.59 -19.40
C HIS A 192 -45.09 -67.87 -20.15
N ARG A 193 -44.52 -68.15 -21.31
CA ARG A 193 -44.81 -69.35 -22.11
C ARG A 193 -44.45 -70.64 -21.36
N GLN A 194 -43.30 -70.67 -20.67
CA GLN A 194 -42.92 -71.76 -19.78
C GLN A 194 -44.00 -72.03 -18.73
N LYS A 195 -44.52 -70.98 -18.08
CA LYS A 195 -45.56 -71.08 -17.04
C LYS A 195 -46.86 -71.67 -17.62
N VAL A 196 -47.30 -71.19 -18.78
CA VAL A 196 -48.50 -71.69 -19.47
C VAL A 196 -48.36 -73.18 -19.83
N LEU A 197 -47.23 -73.59 -20.42
CA LEU A 197 -46.98 -74.99 -20.78
C LEU A 197 -46.90 -75.92 -19.57
N THR A 198 -46.40 -75.42 -18.44
CA THR A 198 -46.37 -76.17 -17.18
C THR A 198 -47.79 -76.42 -16.66
N ILE A 199 -48.67 -75.43 -16.77
CA ILE A 199 -50.09 -75.56 -16.37
C ILE A 199 -50.85 -76.52 -17.30
N SER A 200 -50.51 -76.55 -18.58
CA SER A 200 -51.12 -77.47 -19.56
C SER A 200 -50.51 -78.89 -19.54
N ASN A 201 -49.65 -79.21 -18.57
CA ASN A 201 -48.95 -80.51 -18.43
C ASN A 201 -48.01 -80.89 -19.60
N ASN A 202 -47.54 -79.92 -20.40
CA ASN A 202 -46.60 -80.15 -21.50
C ASN A 202 -45.14 -80.03 -21.03
N PHE A 203 -44.70 -80.96 -20.18
CA PHE A 203 -43.43 -80.83 -19.45
C PHE A 203 -42.16 -80.86 -20.31
N LEU A 204 -42.16 -81.62 -21.42
CA LEU A 204 -40.99 -81.71 -22.31
C LEU A 204 -40.72 -80.38 -23.03
N GLU A 205 -41.76 -79.75 -23.58
CA GLU A 205 -41.66 -78.44 -24.23
C GLU A 205 -41.34 -77.35 -23.19
N ALA A 206 -42.00 -77.38 -22.02
CA ALA A 206 -41.71 -76.46 -20.93
C ALA A 206 -40.23 -76.52 -20.49
N LYS A 207 -39.62 -77.71 -20.48
CA LYS A 207 -38.19 -77.89 -20.17
C LYS A 207 -37.28 -77.26 -21.23
N ALA A 208 -37.61 -77.40 -22.52
CA ALA A 208 -36.84 -76.78 -23.59
C ALA A 208 -36.90 -75.24 -23.51
N ILE A 209 -38.09 -74.68 -23.30
CA ILE A 209 -38.27 -73.22 -23.13
C ILE A 209 -37.58 -72.72 -21.86
N LYS A 210 -37.61 -73.50 -20.77
CA LYS A 210 -36.87 -73.16 -19.56
C LYS A 210 -35.38 -73.00 -19.85
N ASN A 211 -34.75 -73.96 -20.54
CA ASN A 211 -33.33 -73.89 -20.85
C ASN A 211 -33.00 -72.65 -21.69
N GLN A 212 -33.82 -72.34 -22.70
CA GLN A 212 -33.65 -71.13 -23.51
C GLN A 212 -33.80 -69.85 -22.67
N ALA A 213 -34.78 -69.80 -21.76
CA ALA A 213 -34.96 -68.67 -20.86
C ALA A 213 -33.79 -68.51 -19.88
N ASP A 214 -33.26 -69.62 -19.34
CA ASP A 214 -32.13 -69.64 -18.42
C ASP A 214 -30.82 -69.17 -19.13
N GLU A 215 -30.60 -69.58 -20.38
CA GLU A 215 -29.49 -69.11 -21.22
C GLU A 215 -29.58 -67.61 -21.49
N LEU A 216 -30.75 -67.12 -21.89
CA LEU A 216 -30.99 -65.70 -22.15
C LEU A 216 -30.86 -64.85 -20.86
N GLU A 217 -31.36 -65.36 -19.74
CA GLU A 217 -31.23 -64.72 -18.42
C GLU A 217 -29.75 -64.51 -18.05
N LYS A 218 -28.92 -65.52 -18.28
CA LYS A 218 -27.48 -65.43 -18.00
C LYS A 218 -26.83 -64.33 -18.83
N ILE A 219 -27.10 -64.30 -20.14
CA ILE A 219 -26.55 -63.28 -21.06
C ILE A 219 -27.01 -61.87 -20.66
N GLU A 220 -28.29 -61.70 -20.33
CA GLU A 220 -28.82 -60.40 -19.93
C GLU A 220 -28.26 -59.92 -18.58
N LYS A 221 -28.09 -60.81 -17.59
CA LYS A 221 -27.45 -60.47 -16.32
C LYS A 221 -26.00 -60.02 -16.51
N GLU A 222 -25.23 -60.73 -17.33
CA GLU A 222 -23.84 -60.34 -17.65
C GLU A 222 -23.80 -58.96 -18.33
N ARG A 223 -24.71 -58.70 -19.28
CA ARG A 223 -24.81 -57.40 -19.95
C ARG A 223 -25.22 -56.28 -18.98
N GLN A 224 -26.19 -56.53 -18.11
CA GLN A 224 -26.64 -55.55 -17.11
C GLN A 224 -25.53 -55.22 -16.11
N LEU A 225 -24.78 -56.24 -15.66
CA LEU A 225 -23.62 -56.06 -14.79
C LEU A 225 -22.56 -55.20 -15.47
N LYS A 226 -22.25 -55.46 -16.74
CA LYS A 226 -21.33 -54.63 -17.51
C LYS A 226 -21.81 -53.17 -17.63
N ASN A 227 -23.06 -52.97 -18.03
CA ASN A 227 -23.63 -51.62 -18.14
C ASN A 227 -23.63 -50.87 -16.79
N TRP A 228 -23.79 -51.61 -15.68
CA TRP A 228 -23.70 -51.04 -14.33
C TRP A 228 -22.30 -50.53 -14.03
N TYR A 229 -21.26 -51.33 -14.28
CA TYR A 229 -19.88 -50.87 -14.12
C TYR A 229 -19.54 -49.70 -15.06
N ASP A 230 -19.95 -49.76 -16.33
CA ASP A 230 -19.76 -48.66 -17.28
C ASP A 230 -20.44 -47.36 -16.78
N PHE A 231 -21.60 -47.46 -16.14
CA PHE A 231 -22.30 -46.33 -15.51
C PHE A 231 -21.56 -45.79 -14.29
N LEU A 232 -21.03 -46.66 -13.43
CA LEU A 232 -20.25 -46.25 -12.26
C LEU A 232 -18.95 -45.54 -12.68
N ASP A 233 -18.24 -46.08 -13.67
CA ASP A 233 -17.02 -45.48 -14.21
C ASP A 233 -17.30 -44.10 -14.84
N ALA A 234 -18.40 -43.97 -15.59
CA ALA A 234 -18.81 -42.68 -16.16
C ALA A 234 -19.10 -41.65 -15.05
N ASN A 235 -19.84 -42.03 -14.00
CA ASN A 235 -20.14 -41.15 -12.88
C ASN A 235 -18.89 -40.74 -12.12
N ARG A 236 -17.98 -41.69 -11.87
CA ARG A 236 -16.69 -41.43 -11.22
C ARG A 236 -15.86 -40.43 -12.03
N SER A 237 -15.79 -40.61 -13.35
CA SER A 237 -15.10 -39.69 -14.24
C SER A 237 -15.74 -38.29 -14.23
N GLU A 238 -17.07 -38.18 -14.24
CA GLU A 238 -17.78 -36.91 -14.14
C GLU A 238 -17.49 -36.19 -12.81
N MET A 239 -17.44 -36.94 -11.70
CA MET A 239 -17.11 -36.42 -10.38
C MET A 239 -15.68 -35.88 -10.32
N VAL A 240 -14.70 -36.63 -10.84
CA VAL A 240 -13.31 -36.18 -10.96
C VAL A 240 -13.21 -34.91 -11.80
N GLU A 241 -13.91 -34.83 -12.93
CA GLU A 241 -13.92 -33.63 -13.78
C GLU A 241 -14.50 -32.41 -13.03
N LYS A 242 -15.60 -32.60 -12.28
CA LYS A 242 -16.19 -31.56 -11.43
C LYS A 242 -15.20 -31.08 -10.36
N HIS A 243 -14.53 -32.00 -9.66
CA HIS A 243 -13.54 -31.65 -8.63
C HIS A 243 -12.38 -30.85 -9.22
N GLN A 244 -11.83 -31.29 -10.37
CA GLN A 244 -10.78 -30.56 -11.07
C GLN A 244 -11.23 -29.16 -11.52
N LYS A 245 -12.46 -29.03 -12.01
CA LYS A 245 -12.99 -27.72 -12.42
C LYS A 245 -13.16 -26.78 -11.23
N LEU A 246 -13.66 -27.28 -10.09
CA LEU A 246 -13.80 -26.51 -8.85
C LEU A 246 -12.43 -26.06 -8.34
N TYR A 247 -11.47 -26.99 -8.25
CA TYR A 247 -10.09 -26.71 -7.85
C TYR A 247 -9.47 -25.60 -8.70
N ARG A 248 -9.47 -25.76 -10.03
CA ARG A 248 -8.92 -24.76 -10.96
C ARG A 248 -9.60 -23.40 -10.84
N THR A 249 -10.92 -23.38 -10.66
CA THR A 249 -11.65 -22.11 -10.49
C THR A 249 -11.20 -21.40 -9.22
N ARG A 250 -11.01 -22.16 -8.13
CA ARG A 250 -10.60 -21.61 -6.84
C ARG A 250 -9.14 -21.17 -6.83
N GLU A 251 -8.24 -21.95 -7.41
CA GLU A 251 -6.83 -21.60 -7.64
C GLU A 251 -6.72 -20.29 -8.43
N ASN A 252 -7.43 -20.18 -9.57
CA ASN A 252 -7.44 -18.96 -10.38
C ASN A 252 -7.97 -17.75 -9.60
N SER A 253 -8.97 -17.95 -8.74
CA SER A 253 -9.52 -16.88 -7.89
C SER A 253 -8.46 -16.35 -6.92
N TRP A 254 -7.70 -17.23 -6.28
CA TRP A 254 -6.59 -16.87 -5.40
C TRP A 254 -5.44 -16.20 -6.14
N ASP A 255 -5.08 -16.68 -7.32
CA ASP A 255 -4.05 -16.06 -8.16
C ASP A 255 -4.40 -14.62 -8.55
N ILE A 256 -5.67 -14.37 -8.90
CA ILE A 256 -6.16 -13.01 -9.18
C ILE A 256 -6.07 -12.15 -7.92
N HIS A 257 -6.44 -12.68 -6.75
CA HIS A 257 -6.38 -11.97 -5.48
C HIS A 257 -4.94 -11.60 -5.08
N ILE A 258 -4.01 -12.55 -5.10
CA ILE A 258 -2.59 -12.32 -4.79
C ILE A 258 -1.97 -11.35 -5.80
N ARG A 259 -2.27 -11.49 -7.08
CA ARG A 259 -1.82 -10.54 -8.13
C ARG A 259 -2.34 -9.12 -7.85
N HIS A 260 -3.58 -8.99 -7.37
CA HIS A 260 -4.14 -7.71 -6.97
C HIS A 260 -3.38 -7.12 -5.78
N LEU A 261 -3.13 -7.89 -4.71
CA LEU A 261 -2.34 -7.45 -3.56
C LEU A 261 -0.95 -6.96 -3.96
N ARG A 262 -0.24 -7.73 -4.79
CA ARG A 262 1.08 -7.34 -5.32
C ARG A 262 1.02 -6.02 -6.12
N LYS A 263 -0.04 -5.82 -6.92
CA LYS A 263 -0.22 -4.59 -7.68
C LYS A 263 -0.46 -3.37 -6.77
N VAL A 264 -1.28 -3.52 -5.73
CA VAL A 264 -1.55 -2.46 -4.75
C VAL A 264 -0.28 -2.13 -3.98
N SER A 265 0.39 -3.14 -3.42
CA SER A 265 1.67 -3.02 -2.73
C SER A 265 2.72 -2.26 -3.56
N ASN A 266 2.94 -2.67 -4.81
CA ASN A 266 3.90 -2.01 -5.70
C ASN A 266 3.54 -0.54 -5.97
N LYS A 267 2.25 -0.22 -6.06
CA LYS A 267 1.80 1.16 -6.29
C LYS A 267 2.09 2.04 -5.06
N GLU A 268 1.81 1.55 -3.86
CA GLU A 268 2.03 2.27 -2.61
C GLU A 268 3.52 2.44 -2.30
N ILE A 269 4.31 1.37 -2.42
CA ILE A 269 5.77 1.42 -2.26
C ILE A 269 6.39 2.40 -3.25
N LYS A 270 5.94 2.39 -4.52
CA LYS A 270 6.39 3.35 -5.53
C LYS A 270 6.05 4.78 -5.12
N GLN A 271 4.84 5.03 -4.62
CA GLN A 271 4.45 6.37 -4.16
C GLN A 271 5.31 6.84 -2.99
N SER A 272 5.57 5.97 -2.02
CA SER A 272 6.45 6.26 -0.88
C SER A 272 7.89 6.55 -1.33
N LYS A 273 8.42 5.74 -2.25
CA LYS A 273 9.73 5.95 -2.88
C LYS A 273 9.84 7.29 -3.61
N MET A 274 8.79 7.72 -4.31
CA MET A 274 8.78 9.04 -4.96
C MET A 274 8.85 10.19 -3.94
N SER A 275 8.19 10.03 -2.79
CA SER A 275 8.27 10.99 -1.67
C SER A 275 9.68 11.05 -1.08
N GLU A 276 10.29 9.88 -0.85
CA GLU A 276 11.69 9.75 -0.41
C GLU A 276 12.65 10.45 -1.38
N THR A 277 12.55 10.18 -2.68
CA THR A 277 13.40 10.83 -3.69
C THR A 277 13.18 12.35 -3.72
N HIS A 278 11.95 12.82 -3.54
CA HIS A 278 11.66 14.26 -3.51
C HIS A 278 12.34 14.94 -2.31
N PHE A 279 12.32 14.34 -1.11
CA PHE A 279 13.01 14.90 0.04
C PHE A 279 14.54 14.83 -0.12
N PHE A 280 15.05 13.75 -0.69
CA PHE A 280 16.48 13.62 -1.01
C PHE A 280 16.96 14.70 -1.98
N ASP A 281 16.24 14.90 -3.10
CA ASP A 281 16.57 15.93 -4.09
C ASP A 281 16.49 17.33 -3.49
N ARG A 282 15.49 17.58 -2.63
CA ARG A 282 15.33 18.84 -1.91
C ARG A 282 16.47 19.07 -0.92
N MET A 283 16.89 18.04 -0.19
CA MET A 283 18.04 18.11 0.73
C MET A 283 19.31 18.49 -0.02
N LYS A 284 19.59 17.81 -1.14
CA LYS A 284 20.74 18.09 -2.00
C LYS A 284 20.74 19.52 -2.52
N SER A 285 19.60 19.99 -3.03
CA SER A 285 19.46 21.35 -3.53
C SER A 285 19.71 22.39 -2.44
N VAL A 286 19.18 22.21 -1.23
CA VAL A 286 19.43 23.15 -0.11
C VAL A 286 20.88 23.11 0.36
N GLY A 287 21.50 21.92 0.38
CA GLY A 287 22.93 21.77 0.69
C GLY A 287 23.84 22.52 -0.29
N GLU A 288 23.58 22.40 -1.60
CA GLU A 288 24.33 23.14 -2.63
C GLU A 288 24.22 24.67 -2.45
N PHE A 289 23.05 25.19 -2.03
CA PHE A 289 22.89 26.62 -1.73
C PHE A 289 23.65 27.08 -0.49
N ALA A 290 23.84 26.20 0.50
CA ALA A 290 24.62 26.51 1.69
C ALA A 290 26.11 26.68 1.36
N GLU A 291 26.65 25.85 0.46
CA GLU A 291 28.07 25.88 0.06
C GLU A 291 28.43 27.10 -0.80
N ILE A 292 27.54 27.55 -1.70
CA ILE A 292 27.83 28.64 -2.65
C ILE A 292 28.07 29.99 -1.92
N LYS A 293 27.48 30.20 -0.74
CA LYS A 293 27.58 31.49 -0.04
C LYS A 293 28.91 31.71 0.69
N VAL A 294 29.64 30.63 1.01
CA VAL A 294 30.98 30.71 1.63
C VAL A 294 32.01 31.30 0.64
N ARG A 295 31.73 31.32 -0.67
CA ARG A 295 32.65 31.82 -1.71
C ARG A 295 32.24 33.15 -2.36
N ALA A 296 31.05 33.68 -2.07
CA ALA A 296 30.50 34.84 -2.78
C ALA A 296 30.70 36.16 -2.03
N THR A 297 31.95 36.56 -1.76
CA THR A 297 32.32 37.93 -1.33
C THR A 297 32.46 38.90 -2.51
N THR A 298 32.27 38.46 -3.76
CA THR A 298 32.28 39.36 -4.92
C THR A 298 30.87 39.86 -5.24
N THR A 299 30.72 41.18 -5.11
CA THR A 299 29.61 42.04 -5.51
C THR A 299 29.13 41.80 -6.95
N ARG A 300 28.32 40.76 -7.17
CA ARG A 300 27.54 40.64 -8.41
C ARG A 300 26.11 41.11 -8.16
N SER A 301 25.85 42.35 -8.57
CA SER A 301 24.52 42.95 -8.73
C SER A 301 23.61 42.00 -9.50
N MET A 302 22.75 41.28 -8.77
CA MET A 302 21.67 40.49 -9.33
C MET A 302 20.60 41.46 -9.83
N LYS A 303 20.70 41.85 -11.10
CA LYS A 303 19.55 42.41 -11.84
C LYS A 303 18.40 41.42 -11.69
N ARG A 304 17.39 41.80 -10.91
CA ARG A 304 16.11 41.12 -10.80
C ARG A 304 15.54 40.93 -12.21
N ALA A 305 15.70 39.74 -12.76
CA ALA A 305 14.90 39.28 -13.88
C ALA A 305 13.48 39.15 -13.34
N ASN A 306 12.68 40.17 -13.64
CA ASN A 306 11.26 40.25 -13.34
C ASN A 306 10.56 39.19 -14.22
N SER A 307 10.62 37.92 -13.81
CA SER A 307 9.83 36.88 -14.46
C SER A 307 8.39 37.10 -14.05
N GLN A 308 7.68 37.93 -14.82
CA GLN A 308 6.23 37.92 -14.87
C GLN A 308 5.84 36.47 -15.19
N ARG A 309 5.45 35.76 -14.14
CA ARG A 309 4.84 34.46 -14.23
C ARG A 309 3.49 34.72 -14.88
N PHE A 310 3.46 34.65 -16.22
CA PHE A 310 2.22 34.57 -16.97
C PHE A 310 1.44 33.39 -16.39
N GLU A 311 0.41 33.68 -15.60
CA GLU A 311 -0.65 32.73 -15.35
C GLU A 311 -1.22 32.37 -16.71
N ARG A 312 -0.77 31.24 -17.27
CA ARG A 312 -1.42 30.65 -18.42
C ARG A 312 -2.83 30.31 -17.96
N THR A 313 -3.78 31.15 -18.34
CA THR A 313 -5.19 30.91 -18.16
C THR A 313 -5.48 29.56 -18.81
N LEU A 314 -5.79 28.56 -17.98
CA LEU A 314 -6.18 27.23 -18.45
C LEU A 314 -7.32 27.39 -19.45
N ASP A 315 -7.13 26.82 -20.64
CA ASP A 315 -8.12 26.73 -21.72
C ASP A 315 -9.49 26.30 -21.14
N PRO A 316 -10.60 26.97 -21.48
CA PRO A 316 -11.95 26.60 -21.04
C PRO A 316 -12.27 25.10 -21.16
N ARG A 317 -11.70 24.39 -22.14
CA ARG A 317 -11.82 22.93 -22.27
C ARG A 317 -11.14 22.15 -21.13
N GLN A 318 -10.00 22.61 -20.63
CA GLN A 318 -9.29 21.98 -19.53
C GLN A 318 -9.97 22.23 -18.18
N LYS A 319 -10.59 23.41 -18.01
CA LYS A 319 -11.41 23.72 -16.83
C LYS A 319 -12.64 22.83 -16.74
N THR A 320 -13.36 22.64 -17.85
CA THR A 320 -14.54 21.77 -17.91
C THR A 320 -14.20 20.29 -17.70
N PHE A 321 -13.04 19.82 -18.19
CA PHE A 321 -12.58 18.46 -17.92
C PHE A 321 -12.29 18.22 -16.43
N ARG A 322 -11.56 19.13 -15.76
CA ARG A 322 -11.32 19.06 -14.31
C ARG A 322 -12.62 19.13 -13.51
N GLN A 323 -13.55 19.99 -13.91
CA GLN A 323 -14.84 20.13 -13.23
C GLN A 323 -15.69 18.85 -13.35
N ARG A 324 -15.67 18.17 -14.51
CA ARG A 324 -16.32 16.85 -14.67
C ARG A 324 -15.64 15.76 -13.85
N GLN A 325 -14.30 15.76 -13.73
CA GLN A 325 -13.60 14.82 -12.85
C GLN A 325 -13.98 15.01 -11.38
N ILE A 326 -14.06 16.26 -10.91
CA ILE A 326 -14.49 16.58 -9.53
C ILE A 326 -15.96 16.18 -9.32
N MET A 327 -16.85 16.48 -10.28
CA MET A 327 -18.25 16.07 -10.19
C MET A 327 -18.38 14.55 -10.12
N ASN A 328 -17.73 13.83 -11.02
CA ASN A 328 -17.78 12.37 -11.05
C ASN A 328 -17.21 11.78 -9.76
N LEU A 329 -16.14 12.37 -9.21
CA LEU A 329 -15.63 11.98 -7.90
C LEU A 329 -16.73 12.15 -6.84
N VAL A 330 -17.38 13.30 -6.73
CA VAL A 330 -18.44 13.53 -5.74
C VAL A 330 -19.67 12.61 -5.96
N THR A 331 -20.07 12.37 -7.20
CA THR A 331 -21.24 11.54 -7.52
C THR A 331 -20.99 10.06 -7.23
N TYR A 332 -19.78 9.55 -7.49
CA TYR A 332 -19.46 8.13 -7.35
C TYR A 332 -18.72 7.78 -6.04
N THR A 333 -18.21 8.77 -5.29
CA THR A 333 -17.56 8.55 -3.97
C THR A 333 -18.41 8.98 -2.78
N LYS A 334 -19.64 9.47 -2.98
CA LYS A 334 -20.64 9.51 -1.90
C LYS A 334 -21.10 8.09 -1.60
N VAL A 335 -20.26 7.42 -0.80
CA VAL A 335 -20.51 6.21 -0.05
C VAL A 335 -21.90 6.31 0.58
N THR A 336 -22.83 5.51 0.07
CA THR A 336 -24.02 5.07 0.79
C THR A 336 -23.58 4.54 2.14
N THR A 337 -23.80 5.33 3.20
CA THR A 337 -23.63 4.85 4.55
C THR A 337 -24.65 3.73 4.77
N PRO A 338 -24.23 2.52 5.18
CA PRO A 338 -25.16 1.42 5.42
C PRO A 338 -26.11 1.83 6.55
N ARG A 339 -27.40 1.87 6.24
CA ARG A 339 -28.48 2.15 7.19
C ARG A 339 -28.53 1.02 8.22
N VAL A 340 -27.89 1.24 9.38
CA VAL A 340 -27.95 0.32 10.53
C VAL A 340 -29.42 0.17 10.94
N ARG A 341 -29.98 -1.03 10.73
CA ARG A 341 -31.29 -1.40 11.28
C ARG A 341 -31.10 -1.55 12.80
N ARG A 342 -31.73 -0.66 13.57
CA ARG A 342 -31.91 -0.85 15.01
C ARG A 342 -32.75 -2.11 15.22
N SER A 343 -32.17 -3.11 15.87
CA SER A 343 -32.92 -4.21 16.46
C SER A 343 -33.75 -3.66 17.61
N VAL A 344 -35.06 -3.82 17.52
CA VAL A 344 -36.00 -3.59 18.62
C VAL A 344 -35.82 -4.75 19.59
N GLN A 345 -35.57 -4.44 20.86
CA GLN A 345 -35.59 -5.38 21.98
C GLN A 345 -37.03 -5.78 22.33
#